data_AF-A0A382GTA3-F1
#
_entry.id   AF-A0A382GTA3-F1
#
_cell.length_a   1.000
_cell.length_b   1.000
_cell.length_c   1.000
_cell.angle_alpha   90.00
_cell.angle_beta   90.00
_cell.angle_gamma   90.00
#
_symmetry.space_group_name_H-M   'P 1'
#
loop_
_entity.id
_entity.type
_entity.pdbx_description
1 polymer ?
#
loop_
_entity_poly.entity_id
_entity_poly.type
_entity_poly.pdbx_seq_one_letter_code
_entity_poly.pdbx_strand_id
1 'polypeptide(L)' 'MSNTKKILIVDDEENIRRILKKAVEKKGYIIHTAKNAEDALQKIKSQKYIL' A
#
# COMPACT_ATOMS: atom_id res chain seq x y z
N MET A 1 17.19 14.64 -1.11
CA MET A 1 16.28 13.79 -0.32
C MET A 1 15.62 12.76 -1.23
N SER A 2 15.84 11.47 -1.01
CA SER A 2 15.17 10.40 -1.74
C SER A 2 13.69 10.36 -1.37
N ASN A 3 12.83 10.86 -2.27
CA ASN A 3 11.38 10.84 -2.07
C ASN A 3 10.86 9.42 -2.34
N THR A 4 11.04 8.52 -1.38
CA THR A 4 10.60 7.12 -1.53
C THR A 4 9.08 7.09 -1.63
N LYS A 5 8.59 6.81 -2.83
CA LYS A 5 7.17 6.80 -3.16
C LYS A 5 6.46 5.67 -2.40
N LYS A 6 5.36 6.01 -1.73
CA LYS A 6 4.55 5.09 -0.93
C LYS A 6 3.30 4.71 -1.70
N ILE A 7 2.97 3.42 -1.75
CA ILE A 7 1.74 2.90 -2.38
C ILE A 7 0.91 2.19 -1.32
N LEU A 8 -0.40 2.39 -1.36
CA LEU A 8 -1.37 1.68 -0.52
C LEU A 8 -2.19 0.73 -1.39
N ILE A 9 -2.12 -0.57 -1.09
CA ILE A 9 -2.94 -1.60 -1.74
C ILE A 9 -4.13 -1.89 -0.81
N VAL A 10 -5.35 -1.73 -1.32
CA VAL A 10 -6.59 -1.99 -0.58
C VAL A 10 -7.31 -3.14 -1.25
N ASP A 11 -7.40 -4.26 -0.56
CA ASP A 11 -8.01 -5.49 -1.07
C ASP A 11 -8.43 -6.36 0.13
N ASP A 12 -9.64 -6.89 0.12
CA ASP A 12 -10.18 -7.73 1.19
C ASP A 12 -9.56 -9.14 1.19
N GLU A 13 -9.16 -9.64 0.02
CA GLU A 13 -8.52 -10.94 -0.12
C GLU A 13 -7.03 -10.90 0.24
N GLU A 14 -6.64 -11.65 1.28
CA GLU A 14 -5.24 -11.68 1.72
C GLU A 14 -4.27 -12.22 0.65
N ASN A 15 -4.71 -13.24 -0.09
CA ASN A 15 -3.89 -13.85 -1.14
C ASN A 15 -3.56 -12.84 -2.25
N ILE A 16 -4.57 -12.11 -2.74
CA ILE A 16 -4.41 -11.08 -3.76
C ILE A 16 -3.52 -9.96 -3.25
N ARG A 17 -3.80 -9.44 -2.05
CA ARG A 17 -3.01 -8.40 -1.39
C ARG A 17 -1.53 -8.77 -1.25
N ARG A 18 -1.23 -10.03 -0.92
CA ARG A 18 0.14 -10.55 -0.82
C ARG A 18 0.84 -10.64 -2.17
N ILE A 19 0.14 -11.10 -3.21
CA ILE A 19 0.66 -11.18 -4.59
C ILE A 19 0.99 -9.77 -5.10
N LEU A 20 0.06 -8.83 -4.96
CA LEU A 20 0.23 -7.44 -5.38
C LEU A 20 1.39 -6.77 -4.64
N LYS A 21 1.49 -6.97 -3.31
CA LYS A 21 2.63 -6.46 -2.53
C LYS A 21 3.96 -6.94 -3.11
N LYS A 22 4.12 -8.25 -3.31
CA LYS A 22 5.36 -8.84 -3.86
C LYS A 22 5.67 -8.36 -5.28
N ALA A 23 4.65 -8.11 -6.10
CA ALA A 23 4.81 -7.64 -7.47
C ALA A 23 5.38 -6.20 -7.54
N VAL A 24 4.99 -5.33 -6.59
CA VAL A 24 5.35 -3.90 -6.61
C VAL A 24 6.56 -3.57 -5.72
N GLU A 25 6.81 -4.35 -4.66
CA GLU A 25 7.93 -4.17 -3.72
C GLU A 25 9.31 -4.20 -4.43
N LYS A 26 9.44 -4.99 -5.51
CA LYS A 26 10.66 -5.08 -6.34
C LYS A 26 11.03 -3.79 -7.08
N LYS A 27 10.13 -2.81 -7.14
CA LYS A 27 10.34 -1.55 -7.88
C LYS A 27 10.85 -0.40 -6.98
N GLY A 28 11.23 -0.70 -5.72
CA GLY A 28 11.79 0.30 -4.80
C GLY A 28 10.75 1.22 -4.15
N TYR A 29 9.47 0.84 -4.19
CA TYR A 29 8.38 1.55 -3.50
C TYR A 29 8.21 1.02 -2.07
N ILE A 30 7.77 1.89 -1.17
CA ILE A 30 7.27 1.47 0.14
C ILE A 30 5.81 1.04 -0.02
N ILE A 31 5.54 -0.23 0.19
CA ILE A 31 4.19 -0.79 0.02
C ILE A 31 3.52 -0.96 1.38
N HIS A 32 2.39 -0.29 1.55
CA HIS A 32 1.45 -0.56 2.64
C HIS A 32 0.22 -1.29 2.11
N THR A 33 -0.42 -2.05 2.98
CA THR A 33 -1.61 -2.82 2.65
C THR A 33 -2.73 -2.47 3.63
N ALA A 34 -3.97 -2.49 3.15
CA ALA A 34 -5.17 -2.41 3.96
C ALA A 34 -6.15 -3.50 3.56
N LYS A 35 -6.86 -4.07 4.53
CA LYS A 35 -7.83 -5.16 4.32
C LYS A 35 -9.26 -4.67 4.05
N ASN A 36 -9.52 -3.39 4.26
CA ASN A 36 -10.84 -2.78 4.08
C ASN A 36 -10.70 -1.25 3.97
N ALA A 37 -11.82 -0.57 3.69
CA ALA A 37 -11.87 0.87 3.53
C ALA A 37 -11.50 1.63 4.82
N GLU A 38 -11.90 1.14 5.99
CA GLU A 38 -11.62 1.81 7.26
C GLU A 38 -10.12 1.84 7.58
N ASP A 39 -9.45 0.68 7.46
CA ASP A 39 -8.00 0.56 7.63
C ASP A 39 -7.24 1.40 6.58
N ALA A 40 -7.75 1.47 5.35
CA ALA A 40 -7.20 2.33 4.31
C ALA A 40 -7.32 3.81 4.67
N LEU A 41 -8.49 4.26 5.14
CA LEU A 41 -8.75 5.64 5.54
C LEU A 41 -7.85 6.06 6.71
N GLN A 42 -7.66 5.20 7.72
CA GLN A 42 -6.75 5.47 8.83
C GLN A 42 -5.31 5.69 8.36
N LYS A 43 -4.85 4.88 7.41
CA LYS A 43 -3.52 5.01 6.81
C LYS A 43 -3.38 6.30 6.00
N ILE A 44 -4.37 6.63 5.16
CA ILE A 44 -4.36 7.84 4.33
C ILE A 44 -4.36 9.10 5.18
N LYS A 45 -5.08 9.11 6.32
CA LYS A 45 -5.05 10.22 7.28
C LYS A 45 -3.66 10.42 7.90
N SER A 46 -2.91 9.34 8.09
CA SER A 46 -1.60 9.37 8.75
C SER A 46 -0.44 9.66 7.80
N GLN A 47 -0.59 9.39 6.50
CA GLN A 47 0.48 9.60 5.52
C GLN A 47 -0.04 9.74 4.08
N LYS A 48 0.74 10.42 3.24
CA LYS A 48 0.45 10.55 1.81
C LYS A 48 0.93 9.32 1.03
N TYR A 49 0.10 8.89 0.09
CA TYR A 49 0.38 7.84 -0.88
C TYR A 49 0.32 8.43 -2.29
N ILE A 50 1.07 7.82 -3.21
CA ILE A 50 0.90 8.08 -4.64
C ILE A 50 -0.21 7.18 -5.18
N LEU A 51 -1.00 7.71 -6.11
CA LEU A 51 -2.01 6.96 -6.87
C LEU A 51 -1.35 6.16 -7.98
#